data_AF-A0A8J2WVD6-F1
#
_entry.id   AF-A0A8J2WVD6-F1
#
_cell.length_a   1.000
_cell.length_b   1.000
_cell.length_c   1.000
_cell.angle_alpha   90.00
_cell.angle_beta   90.00
_cell.angle_gamma   90.00
#
_symmetry.space_group_name_H-M   'P 1'
#
loop_
_entity.id
_entity.type
_entity.pdbx_description
1 polymer ?
#
loop_
_entity_poly.entity_id
_entity_poly.type
_entity_poly.pdbx_seq_one_letter_code
_entity_poly.pdbx_strand_id
1 'polypeptide(L)'
;MQEQNGDAFRKVFKYYKQKQPAPDLSTVINFRDESTFGKHGIRQHSPCTSPDIKNAYDDLGLIPVNSWKMFTIDQHSGFYFISNPFTKSGIEYWIQQSFENYCLPPNPTNISLKDKTDLKNCNDDIILQKLRWATLGYHHNWDTKEYDENSKGEFPSNLNLLSCIITQSIGFQSFKAEAAIVNYYALDSSIGGHTDHSEKNHVAPLISVSFGQTAIFLMGGPDKSVKPTPLFIQNGDIVIMSTSTRLCYHAVPKIIPDPEFSIEGRWSLIMSKMRLNLNVRQVNL
;
A
#
# COMPACT_ATOMS: atom_id res chain seq x y z
N MET A 1 36.01 -7.63 21.28
CA MET A 1 35.45 -7.13 20.01
C MET A 1 33.96 -6.92 20.20
N GLN A 2 33.53 -5.68 20.37
CA GLN A 2 32.11 -5.32 20.47
C GLN A 2 31.48 -5.46 19.08
N GLU A 3 30.47 -6.33 18.93
CA GLU A 3 29.59 -6.31 17.75
C GLU A 3 28.95 -4.92 17.68
N GLN A 4 29.35 -4.14 16.68
CA GLN A 4 28.72 -2.86 16.36
C GLN A 4 27.21 -3.06 16.21
N ASN A 5 26.42 -2.23 16.91
CA ASN A 5 24.96 -2.13 16.81
C ASN A 5 24.48 -2.31 15.35
N GLY A 6 24.10 -3.54 15.02
CA GLY A 6 23.88 -3.97 13.64
C GLY A 6 22.53 -3.54 13.11
N ASP A 7 22.46 -3.38 11.78
CA ASP A 7 21.23 -3.16 11.00
C ASP A 7 20.24 -4.33 11.21
N ALA A 8 19.44 -4.23 12.28
CA ALA A 8 18.44 -5.22 12.67
C ALA A 8 17.35 -5.33 11.60
N PHE A 9 17.01 -4.22 10.96
CA PHE A 9 16.05 -4.17 9.87
C PHE A 9 16.47 -5.06 8.70
N ARG A 10 17.71 -4.94 8.24
CA ARG A 10 18.24 -5.74 7.12
C ARG A 10 18.29 -7.23 7.47
N LYS A 11 18.58 -7.59 8.71
CA LYS A 11 18.54 -9.00 9.16
C LYS A 11 17.13 -9.59 9.00
N VAL A 12 16.10 -8.87 9.47
CA VAL A 12 14.69 -9.31 9.36
C VAL A 12 14.23 -9.32 7.90
N PHE A 13 14.59 -8.29 7.11
CA PHE A 13 14.29 -8.25 5.67
C PHE A 13 14.84 -9.47 4.93
N LYS A 14 16.12 -9.81 5.15
CA LYS A 14 16.76 -10.98 4.52
C LYS A 14 16.07 -12.28 4.92
N TYR A 15 15.72 -12.42 6.20
CA TYR A 15 15.01 -13.60 6.71
C TYR A 15 13.69 -13.81 5.98
N TYR A 16 12.82 -12.79 5.87
CA TYR A 16 11.53 -12.96 5.19
C TYR A 16 11.65 -13.04 3.67
N LYS A 17 12.71 -12.49 3.06
CA LYS A 17 12.96 -12.58 1.62
C LYS A 17 13.48 -13.96 1.19
N GLN A 18 14.09 -14.73 2.08
CA GLN A 18 14.74 -15.99 1.74
C GLN A 18 13.74 -17.03 1.20
N LYS A 19 14.21 -17.89 0.28
CA LYS A 19 13.40 -18.97 -0.32
C LYS A 19 13.58 -20.30 0.40
N GLN A 20 14.81 -20.62 0.80
CA GLN A 20 15.16 -21.88 1.45
C GLN A 20 16.17 -21.65 2.60
N PRO A 21 15.91 -22.16 3.82
CA PRO A 21 14.60 -22.67 4.25
C PRO A 21 13.55 -21.56 4.20
N ALA A 22 12.28 -21.90 3.95
CA ALA A 22 11.21 -20.91 4.00
C ALA A 22 11.16 -20.28 5.41
N PRO A 23 10.93 -18.96 5.52
CA PRO A 23 10.80 -18.33 6.83
C PRO A 23 9.57 -18.87 7.57
N ASP A 24 9.70 -19.07 8.87
CA ASP A 24 8.55 -19.26 9.75
C ASP A 24 7.71 -17.98 9.79
N LEU A 25 6.42 -18.14 9.51
CA LEU A 25 5.44 -17.06 9.43
C LEU A 25 4.50 -17.01 10.64
N SER A 26 4.66 -17.92 11.61
CA SER A 26 3.79 -18.02 12.80
C SER A 26 3.76 -16.76 13.67
N THR A 27 4.79 -15.93 13.56
CA THR A 27 4.96 -14.67 14.32
C THR A 27 4.62 -13.42 13.50
N VAL A 28 4.21 -13.58 12.24
CA VAL A 28 3.77 -12.46 11.39
C VAL A 28 2.34 -12.10 11.80
N ILE A 29 2.11 -10.83 12.11
CA ILE A 29 0.79 -10.35 12.54
C ILE A 29 -0.19 -10.49 11.38
N ASN A 30 -1.26 -11.22 11.60
CA ASN A 30 -2.43 -11.34 10.73
C ASN A 30 -3.62 -10.67 11.43
N PHE A 31 -4.03 -9.49 10.98
CA PHE A 31 -5.17 -8.76 11.56
C PHE A 31 -6.53 -9.46 11.41
N ARG A 32 -6.59 -10.58 10.67
CA ARG A 32 -7.77 -11.46 10.55
C ARG A 32 -7.72 -12.66 11.50
N ASP A 33 -6.60 -12.87 12.20
CA ASP A 33 -6.39 -13.95 13.15
C ASP A 33 -5.72 -13.41 14.43
N GLU A 34 -6.54 -13.21 15.47
CA GLU A 34 -6.11 -12.64 16.75
C GLU A 34 -5.03 -13.48 17.45
N SER A 35 -4.89 -14.77 17.11
CA SER A 35 -3.83 -15.61 17.68
C SER A 35 -2.42 -15.14 17.32
N THR A 36 -2.28 -14.39 16.21
CA THR A 36 -1.01 -13.84 15.74
C THR A 36 -0.60 -12.54 16.45
N PHE A 37 -1.48 -11.95 17.27
CA PHE A 37 -1.26 -10.61 17.83
C PHE A 37 -0.09 -10.56 18.82
N GLY A 38 0.25 -11.69 19.45
CA GLY A 38 1.44 -11.83 20.31
C GLY A 38 1.63 -10.68 21.32
N LYS A 39 2.90 -10.31 21.57
CA LYS A 39 3.32 -9.19 22.44
C LYS A 39 3.39 -7.84 21.70
N HIS A 40 2.59 -7.64 20.66
CA HIS A 40 2.68 -6.45 19.81
C HIS A 40 1.77 -5.30 20.25
N GLY A 41 1.01 -5.44 21.33
CA GLY A 41 0.18 -4.34 21.84
C GLY A 41 -0.79 -3.83 20.78
N ILE A 42 -1.41 -4.74 20.04
CA ILE A 42 -2.40 -4.41 19.02
C ILE A 42 -3.68 -3.98 19.72
N ARG A 43 -4.25 -2.86 19.30
CA ARG A 43 -5.52 -2.33 19.84
C ARG A 43 -6.50 -2.09 18.73
N GLN A 44 -7.75 -2.50 18.95
CA GLN A 44 -8.84 -2.09 18.08
C GLN A 44 -9.03 -0.58 18.18
N HIS A 45 -9.28 0.05 17.05
CA HIS A 45 -9.54 1.48 16.93
C HIS A 45 -10.95 1.69 16.38
N SER A 46 -11.70 2.60 16.97
CA SER A 46 -13.00 3.02 16.43
C SER A 46 -12.79 4.19 15.48
N PRO A 47 -13.51 4.25 14.34
CA PRO A 47 -13.44 5.41 13.46
C PRO A 47 -13.75 6.71 14.20
N CYS A 48 -12.94 7.74 13.99
CA CYS A 48 -13.09 9.07 14.60
C CYS A 48 -14.30 9.82 14.02
N THR A 49 -14.54 9.66 12.72
CA THR A 49 -15.72 10.20 12.03
C THR A 49 -16.29 9.17 11.08
N SER A 50 -17.61 9.24 10.91
CA SER A 50 -18.35 8.46 9.91
C SER A 50 -19.02 9.46 8.97
N PRO A 51 -18.38 9.81 7.84
CA PRO A 51 -18.96 10.76 6.91
C PRO A 51 -20.31 10.25 6.42
N ASP A 52 -21.39 11.03 6.52
CA ASP A 52 -22.68 10.63 5.94
C ASP A 52 -22.68 10.94 4.44
N ILE A 53 -22.00 10.09 3.68
CA ILE A 53 -21.88 10.20 2.22
C ILE A 53 -22.44 8.91 1.61
N LYS A 54 -23.73 8.64 1.84
CA LYS A 54 -24.40 7.37 1.47
C LYS A 54 -24.11 6.89 0.04
N ASN A 55 -24.03 7.80 -0.94
CA ASN A 55 -23.76 7.42 -2.33
C ASN A 55 -22.28 7.09 -2.60
N ALA A 56 -21.34 7.68 -1.86
CA ALA A 56 -19.92 7.48 -2.11
C ALA A 56 -19.42 6.10 -1.70
N TYR A 57 -20.03 5.47 -0.68
CA TYR A 57 -19.61 4.13 -0.27
C TYR A 57 -19.91 3.09 -1.34
N ASP A 58 -21.09 3.14 -1.95
CA ASP A 58 -21.47 2.23 -3.03
C ASP A 58 -20.59 2.45 -4.27
N ASP A 59 -20.37 3.71 -4.67
CA ASP A 59 -19.54 4.08 -5.83
C ASP A 59 -18.07 3.64 -5.69
N LEU A 60 -17.55 3.62 -4.46
CA LEU A 60 -16.18 3.18 -4.16
C LEU A 60 -16.08 1.71 -3.75
N GLY A 61 -17.23 1.01 -3.66
CA GLY A 61 -17.35 -0.37 -3.22
C GLY A 61 -16.84 -0.60 -1.80
N LEU A 62 -17.23 0.28 -0.87
CA LEU A 62 -16.89 0.23 0.55
C LEU A 62 -18.05 -0.29 1.38
N ILE A 63 -17.76 -1.04 2.45
CA ILE A 63 -18.73 -1.24 3.53
C ILE A 63 -18.80 0.03 4.40
N PRO A 64 -19.89 0.25 5.16
CA PRO A 64 -20.01 1.42 6.03
C PRO A 64 -18.83 1.56 7.00
N VAL A 65 -18.33 2.78 7.19
CA VAL A 65 -17.16 3.07 8.05
C VAL A 65 -17.31 2.53 9.47
N ASN A 66 -18.52 2.57 10.03
CA ASN A 66 -18.80 2.04 11.37
C ASN A 66 -18.62 0.51 11.48
N SER A 67 -18.56 -0.19 10.35
CA SER A 67 -18.31 -1.63 10.28
C SER A 67 -16.84 -1.97 10.03
N TRP A 68 -15.97 -0.96 9.88
CA TRP A 68 -14.55 -1.19 9.60
C TRP A 68 -13.84 -1.78 10.81
N LYS A 69 -13.03 -2.82 10.57
CA LYS A 69 -12.11 -3.37 11.57
C LYS A 69 -10.79 -2.61 11.48
N MET A 70 -10.62 -1.63 12.36
CA MET A 70 -9.42 -0.79 12.42
C MET A 70 -8.56 -1.14 13.63
N PHE A 71 -7.25 -1.06 13.47
CA PHE A 71 -6.28 -1.42 14.49
C PHE A 71 -5.13 -0.43 14.54
N THR A 72 -4.51 -0.35 15.71
CA THR A 72 -3.24 0.35 15.97
C THR A 72 -2.27 -0.64 16.64
N ILE A 73 -0.99 -0.29 16.65
CA ILE A 73 0.05 -1.08 17.32
C ILE A 73 0.78 -0.15 18.29
N ASP A 74 0.81 -0.47 19.59
CA ASP A 74 1.36 0.41 20.63
C ASP A 74 2.81 0.85 20.36
N GLN A 75 3.63 0.00 19.76
CA GLN A 75 5.03 0.33 19.42
C GLN A 75 5.15 1.30 18.23
N HIS A 76 4.09 1.47 17.44
CA HIS A 76 4.08 2.23 16.19
C HIS A 76 3.04 3.35 16.25
N SER A 77 3.35 4.40 17.02
CA SER A 77 2.45 5.55 17.15
C SER A 77 2.12 6.20 15.79
N GLY A 78 0.83 6.38 15.53
CA GLY A 78 0.31 6.88 14.24
C GLY A 78 0.23 5.86 13.12
N PHE A 79 0.53 4.58 13.39
CA PHE A 79 0.22 3.49 12.49
C PHE A 79 -1.24 3.07 12.68
N TYR A 80 -1.97 3.00 11.57
CA TYR A 80 -3.30 2.43 11.52
C TYR A 80 -3.37 1.33 10.47
N PHE A 81 -4.16 0.31 10.76
CA PHE A 81 -4.47 -0.76 9.84
C PHE A 81 -5.98 -0.92 9.72
N ILE A 82 -6.49 -1.04 8.51
CA ILE A 82 -7.90 -1.31 8.24
C ILE A 82 -7.98 -2.64 7.49
N SER A 83 -8.59 -3.65 8.13
CA SER A 83 -8.76 -4.97 7.54
C SER A 83 -9.92 -4.93 6.54
N ASN A 84 -9.60 -5.09 5.25
CA ASN A 84 -10.51 -5.10 4.10
C ASN A 84 -11.86 -4.38 4.29
N PRO A 85 -11.94 -3.06 4.08
CA PRO A 85 -13.20 -2.33 4.11
C PRO A 85 -13.98 -2.39 2.78
N PHE A 86 -13.56 -3.20 1.82
CA PHE A 86 -14.16 -3.25 0.48
C PHE A 86 -15.15 -4.40 0.33
N THR A 87 -16.19 -4.17 -0.48
CA THR A 87 -17.02 -5.24 -1.03
C THR A 87 -16.25 -6.01 -2.11
N LYS A 88 -16.74 -7.20 -2.52
CA LYS A 88 -16.14 -7.96 -3.63
C LYS A 88 -16.08 -7.12 -4.92
N SER A 89 -17.17 -6.44 -5.27
CA SER A 89 -17.22 -5.56 -6.44
C SER A 89 -16.30 -4.34 -6.29
N GLY A 90 -16.11 -3.82 -5.08
CA GLY A 90 -15.14 -2.75 -4.80
C GLY A 90 -13.70 -3.17 -5.09
N ILE A 91 -13.29 -4.36 -4.66
CA ILE A 91 -11.97 -4.92 -4.97
C ILE A 91 -11.78 -5.00 -6.50
N GLU A 92 -12.75 -5.56 -7.22
CA GLU A 92 -12.70 -5.67 -8.68
C GLU A 92 -12.64 -4.30 -9.36
N TYR A 93 -13.43 -3.34 -8.88
CA TYR A 93 -13.43 -1.96 -9.35
C TYR A 93 -12.03 -1.32 -9.24
N TRP A 94 -11.38 -1.37 -8.07
CA TRP A 94 -10.07 -0.73 -7.89
C TRP A 94 -8.95 -1.43 -8.67
N ILE A 95 -9.04 -2.75 -8.87
CA ILE A 95 -8.15 -3.49 -9.77
C ILE A 95 -8.36 -3.01 -11.21
N GLN A 96 -9.61 -2.91 -11.68
CA GLN A 96 -9.92 -2.39 -13.01
C GLN A 96 -9.41 -0.96 -13.18
N GLN A 97 -9.65 -0.06 -12.23
CA GLN A 97 -9.12 1.31 -12.27
C GLN A 97 -7.59 1.33 -12.44
N SER A 98 -6.90 0.42 -11.74
CA SER A 98 -5.44 0.33 -11.78
C SER A 98 -4.90 -0.12 -13.14
N PHE A 99 -5.59 -0.98 -13.87
CA PHE A 99 -5.13 -1.47 -15.18
C PHE A 99 -5.76 -0.77 -16.39
N GLU A 100 -6.95 -0.19 -16.23
CA GLU A 100 -7.72 0.41 -17.33
C GLU A 100 -7.66 1.93 -17.35
N ASN A 101 -7.17 2.56 -16.29
CA ASN A 101 -7.06 4.02 -16.20
C ASN A 101 -5.67 4.48 -15.69
N TYR A 102 -5.20 3.95 -14.56
CA TYR A 102 -4.04 4.53 -13.86
C TYR A 102 -2.68 4.24 -14.51
N CYS A 103 -2.53 3.12 -15.22
CA CYS A 103 -1.31 2.81 -15.97
C CYS A 103 -1.31 3.31 -17.41
N LEU A 104 -2.34 4.04 -17.83
CA LEU A 104 -2.49 4.54 -19.19
C LEU A 104 -2.05 6.01 -19.30
N PRO A 105 -1.64 6.47 -20.51
CA PRO A 105 -1.38 7.88 -20.75
C PRO A 105 -2.57 8.76 -20.33
N PRO A 106 -2.32 9.97 -19.78
CA PRO A 106 -1.02 10.64 -19.67
C PRO A 106 -0.16 10.20 -18.46
N ASN A 107 -0.62 9.25 -17.65
CA ASN A 107 0.10 8.85 -16.43
C ASN A 107 1.44 8.16 -16.77
N PRO A 108 2.58 8.66 -16.27
CA PRO A 108 3.87 8.02 -16.47
C PRO A 108 3.91 6.64 -15.82
N THR A 109 4.52 5.69 -16.53
CA THR A 109 4.79 4.33 -16.04
C THR A 109 6.22 3.92 -16.37
N ASN A 110 6.73 2.88 -15.72
CA ASN A 110 8.05 2.33 -16.06
C ASN A 110 8.14 1.75 -17.49
N ILE A 111 7.00 1.43 -18.11
CA ILE A 111 6.91 0.91 -19.47
C ILE A 111 6.75 2.04 -20.49
N SER A 112 5.82 2.97 -20.28
CA SER A 112 5.52 4.06 -21.23
C SER A 112 6.71 4.97 -21.51
N LEU A 113 7.64 5.10 -20.55
CA LEU A 113 8.91 5.81 -20.74
C LEU A 113 9.89 5.10 -21.69
N LYS A 114 9.65 3.82 -22.00
CA LYS A 114 10.56 2.96 -22.78
C LYS A 114 9.93 2.37 -24.04
N ASP A 115 8.62 2.15 -24.04
CA ASP A 115 7.88 1.43 -25.08
C ASP A 115 6.47 2.02 -25.26
N LYS A 116 5.91 1.92 -26.48
CA LYS A 116 4.54 2.32 -26.82
C LYS A 116 3.55 1.17 -26.67
N THR A 117 3.77 0.29 -25.69
CA THR A 117 2.89 -0.86 -25.43
C THR A 117 1.49 -0.38 -25.08
N ASP A 118 0.47 -0.89 -25.78
CA ASP A 118 -0.93 -0.71 -25.43
C ASP A 118 -1.28 -1.60 -24.22
N LEU A 119 -1.02 -1.09 -23.01
CA LEU A 119 -1.34 -1.80 -21.76
C LEU A 119 -2.84 -2.04 -21.60
N LYS A 120 -3.68 -1.16 -22.17
CA LYS A 120 -5.14 -1.28 -22.06
C LYS A 120 -5.65 -2.52 -22.75
N ASN A 121 -5.13 -2.87 -23.93
CA ASN A 121 -5.57 -4.04 -24.71
C ASN A 121 -4.58 -5.22 -24.64
N CYS A 122 -3.54 -5.11 -23.81
CA CYS A 122 -2.58 -6.19 -23.62
C CYS A 122 -3.24 -7.38 -22.93
N ASN A 123 -3.09 -8.56 -23.51
CA ASN A 123 -3.46 -9.86 -22.93
C ASN A 123 -2.23 -10.74 -22.67
N ASP A 124 -1.03 -10.20 -22.85
CA ASP A 124 0.23 -10.89 -22.60
C ASP A 124 0.65 -10.69 -21.14
N ASP A 125 0.46 -11.73 -20.34
CA ASP A 125 0.86 -11.77 -18.93
C ASP A 125 2.34 -11.43 -18.71
N ILE A 126 3.23 -11.74 -19.66
CA ILE A 126 4.66 -11.46 -19.52
C ILE A 126 4.89 -9.95 -19.63
N ILE A 127 4.17 -9.28 -20.53
CA ILE A 127 4.25 -7.83 -20.69
C ILE A 127 3.61 -7.12 -19.50
N LEU A 128 2.42 -7.55 -19.07
CA LEU A 128 1.75 -6.99 -17.89
C LEU A 128 2.60 -7.17 -16.62
N GLN A 129 3.28 -8.31 -16.47
CA GLN A 129 4.24 -8.54 -15.39
C GLN A 129 5.51 -7.69 -15.50
N LYS A 130 5.77 -6.95 -16.57
CA LYS A 130 6.85 -5.94 -16.61
C LYS A 130 6.39 -4.59 -16.07
N LEU A 131 5.10 -4.37 -15.88
CA LEU A 131 4.59 -3.16 -15.23
C LEU A 131 5.01 -3.22 -13.76
N ARG A 132 5.58 -2.12 -13.28
CA ARG A 132 6.16 -1.99 -11.93
C ARG A 132 5.57 -0.80 -11.21
N TRP A 133 5.42 0.33 -11.89
CA TRP A 133 4.81 1.51 -11.29
C TRP A 133 4.07 2.37 -12.31
N ALA A 134 3.07 3.09 -11.81
CA ALA A 134 2.44 4.26 -12.43
C ALA A 134 2.39 5.41 -11.42
N THR A 135 2.39 6.67 -11.88
CA THR A 135 2.26 7.85 -11.01
C THR A 135 1.05 8.70 -11.40
N LEU A 136 0.32 9.21 -10.41
CA LEU A 136 -0.91 9.98 -10.56
C LEU A 136 -0.80 11.32 -9.82
N GLY A 137 -1.44 12.38 -10.32
CA GLY A 137 -1.29 13.73 -9.76
C GLY A 137 0.13 14.25 -9.96
N TYR A 138 0.79 14.74 -8.90
CA TYR A 138 2.22 15.07 -8.99
C TYR A 138 3.05 13.80 -9.23
N HIS A 139 3.89 13.83 -10.25
CA HIS A 139 4.70 12.70 -10.65
C HIS A 139 6.01 12.67 -9.86
N HIS A 140 6.28 11.53 -9.23
CA HIS A 140 7.52 11.36 -8.48
C HIS A 140 8.71 11.27 -9.43
N ASN A 141 9.71 12.13 -9.23
CA ASN A 141 10.97 12.02 -9.95
C ASN A 141 11.89 11.03 -9.21
N TRP A 142 12.16 9.87 -9.82
CA TRP A 142 12.97 8.82 -9.20
C TRP A 142 14.45 9.20 -9.01
N ASP A 143 14.97 10.14 -9.82
CA ASP A 143 16.37 10.57 -9.78
C ASP A 143 16.59 11.63 -8.69
N THR A 144 15.75 12.67 -8.68
CA THR A 144 15.86 13.76 -7.69
C THR A 144 15.17 13.42 -6.37
N LYS A 145 14.21 12.49 -6.40
CA LYS A 145 13.31 12.15 -5.28
C LYS A 145 12.48 13.32 -4.79
N GLU A 146 12.09 14.19 -5.72
CA GLU A 146 11.29 15.38 -5.45
C GLU A 146 10.04 15.40 -6.34
N TYR A 147 9.05 16.20 -5.94
CA TYR A 147 7.88 16.55 -6.75
C TYR A 147 8.08 17.94 -7.35
N ASP A 148 7.47 18.22 -8.51
CA ASP A 148 7.62 19.48 -9.25
C ASP A 148 6.24 19.97 -9.74
N GLU A 149 5.99 21.28 -9.63
CA GLU A 149 4.77 21.94 -10.10
C GLU A 149 4.53 21.77 -11.61
N ASN A 150 5.60 21.61 -12.38
CA ASN A 150 5.58 21.39 -13.82
C ASN A 150 5.42 19.91 -14.20
N SER A 151 5.47 19.00 -13.22
CA SER A 151 5.36 17.55 -13.44
C SER A 151 4.15 16.98 -12.71
N LYS A 152 2.95 17.26 -13.24
CA LYS A 152 1.70 16.74 -12.70
C LYS A 152 0.62 16.51 -13.74
N GLY A 153 -0.23 15.52 -13.48
CA GLY A 153 -1.48 15.26 -14.17
C GLY A 153 -2.69 15.52 -13.27
N GLU A 154 -3.88 15.20 -13.79
CA GLU A 154 -5.10 15.19 -12.98
C GLU A 154 -5.04 14.06 -11.95
N PHE A 155 -5.39 14.35 -10.69
CA PHE A 155 -5.52 13.33 -9.66
C PHE A 155 -6.93 12.70 -9.71
N PRO A 156 -7.09 11.36 -9.76
CA PRO A 156 -8.39 10.72 -9.87
C PRO A 156 -9.35 11.08 -8.71
N SER A 157 -10.53 11.59 -9.04
CA SER A 157 -11.51 12.07 -8.06
C SER A 157 -12.02 10.98 -7.11
N ASN A 158 -12.24 9.77 -7.64
CA ASN A 158 -12.59 8.58 -6.87
C ASN A 158 -11.49 8.22 -5.84
N LEU A 159 -10.22 8.21 -6.24
CA LEU A 159 -9.10 7.92 -5.34
C LEU A 159 -8.91 9.01 -4.29
N ASN A 160 -9.16 10.28 -4.66
CA ASN A 160 -9.16 11.38 -3.70
C ASN A 160 -10.28 11.19 -2.66
N LEU A 161 -11.50 10.85 -3.11
CA LEU A 161 -12.63 10.61 -2.22
C LEU A 161 -12.37 9.44 -1.26
N LEU A 162 -11.88 8.31 -1.77
CA LEU A 162 -11.44 7.18 -0.95
C LEU A 162 -10.43 7.61 0.11
N SER A 163 -9.42 8.38 -0.30
CA SER A 163 -8.35 8.85 0.58
C SER A 163 -8.86 9.80 1.67
N CYS A 164 -9.81 10.69 1.33
CA CYS A 164 -10.47 11.56 2.30
C CYS A 164 -11.27 10.74 3.33
N ILE A 165 -12.05 9.74 2.90
CA ILE A 165 -12.82 8.89 3.82
C ILE A 165 -11.87 8.13 4.78
N ILE A 166 -10.77 7.56 4.26
CA ILE A 166 -9.77 6.85 5.07
C ILE A 166 -9.12 7.78 6.10
N THR A 167 -8.72 8.98 5.69
CA THR A 167 -8.03 9.92 6.58
C THR A 167 -8.96 10.54 7.61
N GLN A 168 -10.21 10.82 7.24
CA GLN A 168 -11.24 11.25 8.18
C GLN A 168 -11.53 10.18 9.24
N SER A 169 -11.57 8.89 8.87
CA SER A 169 -11.81 7.80 9.83
C SER A 169 -10.73 7.71 10.92
N ILE A 170 -9.53 8.24 10.69
CA ILE A 170 -8.45 8.35 11.69
C ILE A 170 -8.21 9.79 12.20
N GLY A 171 -9.14 10.71 11.94
CA GLY A 171 -9.15 12.07 12.52
C GLY A 171 -8.50 13.18 11.68
N PHE A 172 -8.01 12.88 10.47
CA PHE A 172 -7.41 13.88 9.57
C PHE A 172 -8.47 14.47 8.63
N GLN A 173 -9.04 15.62 9.02
CA GLN A 173 -10.21 16.22 8.34
C GLN A 173 -9.89 16.95 7.03
N SER A 174 -8.65 17.38 6.82
CA SER A 174 -8.25 18.28 5.72
C SER A 174 -7.20 17.68 4.79
N PHE A 175 -7.13 16.35 4.71
CA PHE A 175 -6.25 15.68 3.77
C PHE A 175 -6.65 15.99 2.32
N LYS A 176 -5.65 16.15 1.44
CA LYS A 176 -5.84 16.26 0.00
C LYS A 176 -4.95 15.25 -0.70
N ALA A 177 -5.55 14.39 -1.51
CA ALA A 177 -4.78 13.47 -2.33
C ALA A 177 -4.20 14.23 -3.52
N GLU A 178 -2.86 14.31 -3.57
CA GLU A 178 -2.16 15.15 -4.55
C GLU A 178 -1.18 14.35 -5.40
N ALA A 179 -0.63 13.27 -4.85
CA ALA A 179 0.18 12.32 -5.59
C ALA A 179 -0.16 10.90 -5.20
N ALA A 180 -0.02 9.98 -6.15
CA ALA A 180 -0.07 8.56 -5.86
C ALA A 180 0.92 7.78 -6.70
N ILE A 181 1.46 6.71 -6.12
CA ILE A 181 2.25 5.71 -6.82
C ILE A 181 1.46 4.41 -6.78
N VAL A 182 1.09 3.90 -7.96
CA VAL A 182 0.51 2.56 -8.11
C VAL A 182 1.65 1.60 -8.35
N ASN A 183 1.92 0.70 -7.41
CA ASN A 183 2.96 -0.32 -7.54
C ASN A 183 2.37 -1.67 -7.95
N TYR A 184 3.02 -2.32 -8.91
CA TYR A 184 2.63 -3.60 -9.50
C TYR A 184 3.72 -4.62 -9.19
N TYR A 185 3.42 -5.55 -8.29
CA TYR A 185 4.36 -6.55 -7.79
C TYR A 185 4.05 -7.91 -8.41
N ALA A 186 5.01 -8.51 -9.11
CA ALA A 186 4.99 -9.94 -9.39
C ALA A 186 5.39 -10.74 -8.13
N LEU A 187 5.15 -12.05 -8.10
CA LEU A 187 5.42 -12.90 -6.94
C LEU A 187 6.89 -12.89 -6.47
N ASP A 188 7.84 -12.62 -7.36
CA ASP A 188 9.26 -12.54 -7.05
C ASP A 188 9.75 -11.12 -6.71
N SER A 189 8.85 -10.14 -6.72
CA SER A 189 9.16 -8.74 -6.44
C SER A 189 9.41 -8.51 -4.94
N SER A 190 10.22 -7.51 -4.63
CA SER A 190 10.49 -7.05 -3.27
C SER A 190 10.89 -5.58 -3.28
N ILE A 191 10.57 -4.83 -2.23
CA ILE A 191 11.06 -3.47 -2.01
C ILE A 191 11.87 -3.43 -0.72
N GLY A 192 13.10 -2.94 -0.80
CA GLY A 192 14.03 -2.86 0.34
C GLY A 192 13.57 -1.86 1.40
N GLY A 193 14.24 -1.87 2.56
CA GLY A 193 14.00 -0.89 3.63
C GLY A 193 14.24 0.54 3.16
N HIS A 194 13.18 1.35 3.15
CA HIS A 194 13.20 2.77 2.74
C HIS A 194 12.25 3.60 3.61
N THR A 195 12.33 4.92 3.43
CA THR A 195 11.46 5.94 4.04
C THR A 195 10.97 6.89 2.94
N ASP A 196 9.82 7.51 3.16
CA ASP A 196 9.16 8.38 2.18
C ASP A 196 9.25 9.85 2.62
N HIS A 197 10.28 10.56 2.12
CA HIS A 197 10.58 11.97 2.45
C HIS A 197 10.43 12.93 1.27
N SER A 198 9.89 12.48 0.13
CA SER A 198 9.84 13.30 -1.09
C SER A 198 8.84 14.45 -0.99
N GLU A 199 7.84 14.33 -0.12
CA GLU A 199 6.81 15.33 0.15
C GLU A 199 7.30 16.38 1.14
N LYS A 200 6.96 17.66 0.93
CA LYS A 200 7.26 18.68 1.93
C LYS A 200 6.32 18.57 3.15
N ASN A 201 5.08 18.14 2.93
CA ASN A 201 4.10 17.96 3.98
C ASN A 201 4.22 16.59 4.68
N HIS A 202 5.06 16.53 5.72
CA HIS A 202 5.17 15.35 6.59
C HIS A 202 4.09 15.28 7.69
N VAL A 203 3.20 16.27 7.80
CA VAL A 203 2.06 16.21 8.75
C VAL A 203 0.96 15.32 8.20
N ALA A 204 0.74 15.37 6.89
CA ALA A 204 -0.25 14.54 6.23
C ALA A 204 0.15 13.04 6.24
N PRO A 205 -0.81 12.13 6.46
CA PRO A 205 -0.56 10.70 6.47
C PRO A 205 -0.21 10.16 5.08
N LEU A 206 0.49 9.02 5.05
CA LEU A 206 0.59 8.15 3.88
C LEU A 206 -0.49 7.08 3.94
N ILE A 207 -1.20 6.87 2.83
CA ILE A 207 -2.22 5.83 2.71
C ILE A 207 -1.71 4.78 1.73
N SER A 208 -1.78 3.51 2.12
CA SER A 208 -1.34 2.38 1.31
C SER A 208 -2.46 1.34 1.21
N VAL A 209 -3.19 1.35 0.09
CA VAL A 209 -4.29 0.42 -0.22
C VAL A 209 -3.75 -0.78 -1.00
N SER A 210 -4.23 -1.99 -0.72
CA SER A 210 -3.65 -3.23 -1.25
C SER A 210 -4.69 -4.15 -1.87
N PHE A 211 -4.39 -4.71 -3.05
CA PHE A 211 -5.24 -5.70 -3.73
C PHE A 211 -4.39 -6.85 -4.27
N GLY A 212 -4.99 -8.04 -4.36
CA GLY A 212 -4.31 -9.22 -4.91
C GLY A 212 -3.59 -10.08 -3.88
N GLN A 213 -2.50 -10.68 -4.34
CA GLN A 213 -1.68 -11.61 -3.55
C GLN A 213 -1.19 -10.97 -2.24
N THR A 214 -1.05 -11.78 -1.20
CA THR A 214 -0.65 -11.33 0.13
C THR A 214 0.81 -10.87 0.15
N ALA A 215 1.15 -9.85 0.94
CA ALA A 215 2.52 -9.42 1.16
C ALA A 215 2.91 -9.55 2.64
N ILE A 216 4.20 -9.81 2.89
CA ILE A 216 4.82 -9.49 4.18
C ILE A 216 5.26 -8.03 4.11
N PHE A 217 4.75 -7.21 5.00
CA PHE A 217 5.19 -5.83 5.22
C PHE A 217 5.99 -5.73 6.51
N LEU A 218 7.07 -4.99 6.50
CA LEU A 218 7.92 -4.75 7.66
C LEU A 218 7.75 -3.31 8.10
N MET A 219 7.19 -3.08 9.30
CA MET A 219 7.08 -1.77 9.92
C MET A 219 8.23 -1.55 10.90
N GLY A 220 9.20 -0.72 10.53
CA GLY A 220 10.38 -0.39 11.32
C GLY A 220 10.23 0.85 12.19
N GLY A 221 11.37 1.37 12.66
CA GLY A 221 11.47 2.63 13.39
C GLY A 221 12.10 3.75 12.56
N PRO A 222 12.50 4.87 13.20
CA PRO A 222 13.13 6.00 12.52
C PRO A 222 14.51 5.66 11.93
N ASP A 223 15.13 4.58 12.38
CA ASP A 223 16.41 4.09 11.87
C ASP A 223 16.44 2.55 11.74
N LYS A 224 17.46 2.06 11.03
CA LYS A 224 17.62 0.64 10.68
C LYS A 224 18.06 -0.26 11.85
N SER A 225 18.44 0.30 12.98
CA SER A 225 18.77 -0.47 14.19
C SER A 225 17.52 -1.00 14.89
N VAL A 226 16.35 -0.39 14.64
CA VAL A 226 15.06 -0.85 15.16
C VAL A 226 14.62 -2.11 14.41
N LYS A 227 14.40 -3.19 15.15
CA LYS A 227 13.85 -4.43 14.60
C LYS A 227 12.41 -4.18 14.11
N PRO A 228 12.09 -4.44 12.83
CA PRO A 228 10.75 -4.18 12.31
C PRO A 228 9.74 -5.23 12.77
N THR A 229 8.49 -4.79 12.90
CA THR A 229 7.31 -5.64 13.13
C THR A 229 6.81 -6.18 11.79
N PRO A 230 6.75 -7.51 11.60
CA PRO A 230 6.24 -8.12 10.38
C PRO A 230 4.72 -8.25 10.41
N LEU A 231 4.06 -7.82 9.33
CA LEU A 231 2.60 -7.81 9.15
C LEU A 231 2.25 -8.53 7.84
N PHE A 232 1.16 -9.28 7.83
CA PHE A 232 0.49 -9.66 6.59
C PHE A 232 -0.34 -8.49 6.09
N ILE A 233 -0.17 -8.16 4.80
CA ILE A 233 -1.04 -7.24 4.07
C ILE A 233 -1.74 -8.06 2.99
N GLN A 234 -3.02 -8.34 3.21
CA GLN A 234 -3.83 -9.18 2.34
C GLN A 234 -4.71 -8.32 1.42
N ASN A 235 -5.45 -8.98 0.54
CA ASN A 235 -6.36 -8.31 -0.39
C ASN A 235 -7.39 -7.43 0.36
N GLY A 236 -7.48 -6.16 -0.06
CA GLY A 236 -8.36 -5.14 0.50
C GLY A 236 -7.77 -4.37 1.69
N ASP A 237 -6.66 -4.82 2.27
CA ASP A 237 -6.14 -4.17 3.48
C ASP A 237 -5.52 -2.80 3.20
N ILE A 238 -5.68 -1.91 4.18
CA ILE A 238 -5.17 -0.53 4.13
C ILE A 238 -4.22 -0.31 5.29
N VAL A 239 -3.03 0.20 4.98
CA VAL A 239 -2.05 0.70 5.96
C VAL A 239 -2.04 2.22 5.89
N ILE A 240 -2.10 2.88 7.04
CA ILE A 240 -1.91 4.33 7.15
C ILE A 240 -0.73 4.61 8.08
N MET A 241 0.23 5.39 7.59
CA MET A 241 1.41 5.83 8.35
C MET A 241 1.33 7.34 8.57
N SER A 242 1.25 7.75 9.83
CA SER A 242 1.06 9.14 10.24
C SER A 242 1.91 9.46 11.46
N THR A 243 2.06 10.75 11.77
CA THR A 243 2.81 11.21 12.95
C THR A 243 4.21 10.55 13.02
N SER A 244 4.54 9.81 14.08
CA SER A 244 5.83 9.16 14.27
C SER A 244 6.14 8.10 13.21
N THR A 245 5.14 7.37 12.72
CA THR A 245 5.37 6.30 11.72
C THR A 245 5.51 6.84 10.30
N ARG A 246 5.12 8.09 10.04
CA ARG A 246 5.15 8.73 8.72
C ARG A 246 6.50 8.66 8.00
N LEU A 247 7.59 8.68 8.78
CA LEU A 247 8.98 8.68 8.30
C LEU A 247 9.76 7.44 8.78
N CYS A 248 9.09 6.40 9.26
CA CYS A 248 9.74 5.18 9.68
C CYS A 248 10.14 4.30 8.50
N TYR A 249 11.23 3.55 8.68
CA TYR A 249 11.67 2.55 7.72
C TYR A 249 10.62 1.48 7.53
N HIS A 250 10.36 1.13 6.27
CA HIS A 250 9.45 0.05 5.93
C HIS A 250 9.88 -0.68 4.67
N ALA A 251 9.36 -1.89 4.48
CA ALA A 251 9.74 -2.77 3.37
C ALA A 251 8.67 -3.80 3.04
N VAL A 252 8.75 -4.37 1.83
CA VAL A 252 8.00 -5.56 1.40
C VAL A 252 9.01 -6.61 0.95
N PRO A 253 9.50 -7.48 1.84
CA PRO A 253 10.48 -8.52 1.49
C PRO A 253 9.92 -9.60 0.57
N LYS A 254 8.61 -9.87 0.61
CA LYS A 254 8.03 -11.04 -0.05
C LYS A 254 6.54 -10.85 -0.38
N ILE A 255 6.17 -11.29 -1.59
CA ILE A 255 4.80 -11.53 -2.00
C ILE A 255 4.53 -13.04 -1.88
N ILE A 256 3.37 -13.41 -1.32
CA ILE A 256 2.97 -14.77 -1.02
C ILE A 256 1.68 -15.06 -1.80
N PRO A 257 1.65 -16.16 -2.58
CA PRO A 257 0.42 -16.63 -3.19
C PRO A 257 -0.66 -16.85 -2.14
N ASP A 258 -1.81 -16.20 -2.30
CA ASP A 258 -3.00 -16.39 -1.50
C ASP A 258 -3.95 -17.32 -2.27
N PRO A 259 -4.12 -18.58 -1.83
CA PRO A 259 -4.96 -19.55 -2.55
C PRO A 259 -6.45 -19.21 -2.49
N GLU A 260 -6.88 -18.34 -1.58
CA GLU A 260 -8.27 -17.91 -1.45
C GLU A 260 -8.57 -16.67 -2.29
N PHE A 261 -7.53 -15.90 -2.68
CA PHE A 261 -7.72 -14.73 -3.51
C PHE A 261 -8.10 -15.11 -4.95
N SER A 262 -9.30 -14.70 -5.35
CA SER A 262 -9.78 -14.79 -6.72
C SER A 262 -10.65 -13.59 -7.05
N ILE A 263 -10.64 -13.20 -8.32
CA ILE A 263 -11.53 -12.19 -8.90
C ILE A 263 -12.08 -12.72 -10.21
N GLU A 264 -13.18 -12.14 -10.66
CA GLU A 264 -13.76 -12.45 -11.96
C GLU A 264 -13.31 -11.46 -13.05
N GLY A 265 -13.58 -11.82 -14.30
CA GLY A 265 -13.33 -10.96 -15.44
C GLY A 265 -11.88 -10.94 -15.94
N ARG A 266 -11.58 -9.95 -16.76
CA ARG A 266 -10.36 -9.88 -17.61
C ARG A 266 -9.06 -9.98 -16.82
N TRP A 267 -8.99 -9.34 -15.66
CA TRP A 267 -7.76 -9.22 -14.88
C TRP A 267 -7.51 -10.40 -13.93
N SER A 268 -8.39 -11.40 -13.90
CA SER A 268 -8.30 -12.57 -13.03
C SER A 268 -6.98 -13.33 -13.17
N LEU A 269 -6.56 -13.62 -14.40
CA LEU A 269 -5.35 -14.38 -14.66
C LEU A 269 -4.09 -13.64 -14.19
N ILE A 270 -3.94 -12.35 -14.52
CA ILE A 270 -2.77 -11.58 -14.11
C ILE A 270 -2.73 -11.37 -12.59
N MET A 271 -3.89 -11.13 -11.96
CA MET A 271 -3.99 -10.93 -10.51
C MET A 271 -3.76 -12.22 -9.71
N SER A 272 -3.91 -13.41 -10.31
CA SER A 272 -3.46 -14.67 -9.70
C SER A 272 -1.92 -14.73 -9.51
N LYS A 273 -1.17 -13.84 -10.17
CA LYS A 273 0.30 -13.78 -10.15
C LYS A 273 0.84 -12.45 -9.63
N MET A 274 -0.04 -11.53 -9.23
CA MET A 274 0.35 -10.15 -8.93
C MET A 274 -0.37 -9.56 -7.72
N ARG A 275 0.30 -8.57 -7.14
CA ARG A 275 -0.25 -7.70 -6.11
C ARG A 275 -0.18 -6.25 -6.58
N LEU A 276 -1.23 -5.50 -6.29
CA LEU A 276 -1.32 -4.05 -6.52
C LEU A 276 -1.26 -3.29 -5.20
N ASN A 277 -0.57 -2.16 -5.19
CA ASN A 277 -0.55 -1.24 -4.07
C ASN A 277 -0.75 0.20 -4.56
N LEU A 278 -1.71 0.92 -4.00
CA LEU A 278 -1.90 2.35 -4.25
C LEU A 278 -1.39 3.10 -3.03
N ASN A 279 -0.28 3.81 -3.20
CA ASN A 279 0.30 4.66 -2.16
C ASN A 279 -0.07 6.12 -2.45
N VAL A 280 -0.95 6.71 -1.64
CA VAL A 280 -1.49 8.06 -1.79
C VAL A 280 -0.91 8.99 -0.73
N ARG A 281 -0.59 10.21 -1.15
CA ARG A 281 0.10 11.21 -0.34
C ARG A 281 -0.36 12.62 -0.67
N GLN A 282 -0.15 13.51 0.28
CA GLN A 282 -0.27 14.96 0.12
C GLN A 282 1.14 15.55 0.03
N VAL A 283 1.40 16.38 -0.97
CA VAL A 283 2.76 16.85 -1.30
C VAL A 283 3.01 18.23 -0.70
N ASN A 284 2.11 19.17 -1.02
CA ASN A 284 2.19 20.63 -0.88
C ASN A 284 3.60 21.24 -1.00
N LEU A 285 3.98 21.47 -2.26
CA LEU A 285 5.20 22.14 -2.75
C LEU A 285 5.36 23.59 -2.28
#